data_AF-A0AAD6KPU7-F1
#
_entry.id   AF-A0AAD6KPU7-F1
#
_cell.length_a   1.000
_cell.length_b   1.000
_cell.length_c   1.000
_cell.angle_alpha   90.00
_cell.angle_beta   90.00
_cell.angle_gamma   90.00
#
_symmetry.space_group_name_H-M   'P 1'
#
loop_
_entity.id
_entity.type
_entity.pdbx_description
1 polymer ?
#
loop_
_entity_poly.entity_id
_entity_poly.type
_entity_poly.pdbx_seq_one_letter_code
_entity_poly.pdbx_strand_id
1 'polypeptide(L)'
;MTNVSKIVTKLLKGGRELRSDYKMIARALTRKGTALAKTARCSKDYEPAIETFQKALTEHRNPDTLKKLNEAEKAKKDLEQQEYFDPKLAEEEREKGNEYFKQQKYPEAVKHYTESLRRDPRHIVTELHATLN
;
A
#
# COMPACT_ATOMS: atom_id res chain seq x y z
N MET A 1 -5.95 -6.59 -27.38
CA MET A 1 -5.57 -7.07 -26.02
C MET A 1 -6.72 -7.82 -25.31
N THR A 2 -7.61 -8.50 -26.05
CA THR A 2 -8.91 -8.96 -25.50
C THR A 2 -9.06 -10.48 -25.41
N ASN A 3 -8.20 -11.26 -26.09
CA ASN A 3 -8.33 -12.72 -26.11
C ASN A 3 -7.77 -13.42 -24.86
N VAL A 4 -6.65 -12.95 -24.31
CA VAL A 4 -6.04 -13.60 -23.12
C VAL A 4 -6.93 -13.48 -21.88
N SER A 5 -7.54 -12.30 -21.65
CA SER A 5 -8.45 -12.08 -20.52
C SER A 5 -9.73 -12.92 -20.62
N LYS A 6 -10.30 -13.04 -21.83
CA LYS A 6 -11.49 -13.87 -22.11
C LYS A 6 -11.21 -15.38 -21.98
N ILE A 7 -10.02 -15.83 -22.40
CA ILE A 7 -9.59 -17.22 -22.25
C ILE A 7 -9.42 -17.57 -20.76
N VAL A 8 -8.80 -16.69 -19.98
CA VAL A 8 -8.64 -16.90 -18.53
C VAL A 8 -9.98 -16.95 -17.79
N THR A 9 -10.93 -16.06 -18.13
CA THR A 9 -12.27 -16.09 -17.50
C THR A 9 -13.10 -17.30 -17.90
N LYS A 10 -13.00 -17.77 -19.15
CA LYS A 10 -13.67 -19.00 -19.60
C LYS A 10 -13.09 -20.25 -18.94
N LEU A 11 -11.76 -20.31 -18.77
CA LEU A 11 -11.08 -21.38 -18.04
C LEU A 11 -11.43 -21.40 -16.55
N LEU A 12 -11.57 -20.22 -15.93
CA LEU A 12 -11.99 -20.11 -14.52
C LEU A 12 -13.44 -20.58 -14.30
N LYS A 13 -14.35 -20.34 -15.27
CA LYS A 13 -15.74 -20.82 -15.19
C LYS A 13 -15.85 -22.34 -15.43
N GLY A 14 -15.17 -22.87 -16.45
CA GLY A 14 -15.19 -24.31 -16.75
C GLY A 14 -14.38 -25.17 -15.77
N GLY A 15 -13.36 -24.61 -15.12
CA GLY A 15 -12.54 -25.32 -14.12
C GLY A 15 -13.27 -25.67 -12.83
N ARG A 16 -14.35 -24.95 -12.49
CA ARG A 16 -15.22 -25.24 -11.32
C ARG A 16 -16.11 -26.46 -11.53
N GLU A 17 -16.38 -26.85 -12.77
CA GLU A 17 -17.26 -27.98 -13.12
C GLU A 17 -16.51 -29.32 -13.18
N LEU A 18 -15.17 -29.30 -13.16
CA LEU A 18 -14.36 -30.47 -13.50
C LEU A 18 -13.17 -30.66 -12.56
N ARG A 19 -13.36 -30.49 -11.24
CA ARG A 19 -12.40 -30.86 -10.18
C ARG A 19 -10.94 -30.50 -10.55
N SER A 20 -10.72 -29.36 -11.21
CA SER A 20 -9.39 -28.91 -11.56
C SER A 20 -8.80 -28.38 -10.27
N ASP A 21 -7.77 -29.07 -9.74
CA ASP A 21 -7.22 -28.86 -8.42
C ASP A 21 -7.21 -27.37 -8.05
N TYR A 22 -8.04 -26.97 -7.10
CA TYR A 22 -8.12 -25.59 -6.55
C TYR A 22 -6.73 -25.04 -6.21
N LYS A 23 -5.80 -25.93 -5.84
CA LYS A 23 -4.37 -25.66 -5.65
C LYS A 23 -3.66 -25.15 -6.91
N MET A 24 -3.97 -25.67 -8.09
CA MET A 24 -3.44 -25.21 -9.38
C MET A 24 -4.00 -23.84 -9.77
N ILE A 25 -5.29 -23.61 -9.53
CA ILE A 25 -5.93 -22.29 -9.73
C ILE A 25 -5.27 -21.26 -8.81
N ALA A 26 -5.14 -21.57 -7.52
CA ALA A 26 -4.47 -20.68 -6.57
C ALA A 26 -3.01 -20.40 -6.95
N ARG A 27 -2.24 -21.42 -7.37
CA ARG A 27 -0.87 -21.23 -7.87
C ARG A 27 -0.80 -20.31 -9.09
N ALA A 28 -1.72 -20.46 -10.04
CA ALA A 28 -1.80 -19.60 -11.22
C ALA A 28 -2.14 -18.16 -10.82
N LEU A 29 -3.06 -17.96 -9.87
CA LEU A 29 -3.40 -16.65 -9.31
C LEU A 29 -2.21 -16.03 -8.57
N THR A 30 -1.47 -16.79 -7.75
CA THR A 30 -0.25 -16.29 -7.08
C THR A 30 0.81 -15.85 -8.08
N ARG A 31 1.00 -16.59 -9.18
CA ARG A 31 1.92 -16.20 -10.27
C ARG A 31 1.46 -14.91 -10.95
N LYS A 32 0.15 -14.80 -11.25
CA LYS A 32 -0.45 -13.59 -11.80
C LYS A 32 -0.27 -12.38 -10.88
N GLY A 33 -0.58 -12.53 -9.58
CA GLY A 33 -0.39 -11.49 -8.57
C GLY A 33 1.07 -11.05 -8.46
N THR A 34 2.02 -11.99 -8.57
CA THR A 34 3.46 -11.66 -8.57
C THR A 34 3.87 -10.86 -9.80
N ALA A 35 3.32 -11.16 -10.98
CA ALA A 35 3.56 -10.37 -12.18
C ALA A 35 2.98 -8.95 -12.04
N LEU A 36 1.75 -8.84 -11.51
CA LEU A 36 1.10 -7.56 -11.23
C LEU A 36 1.87 -6.74 -10.20
N ALA A 37 2.40 -7.35 -9.14
CA ALA A 37 3.22 -6.67 -8.14
C ALA A 37 4.54 -6.12 -8.73
N LYS A 38 5.09 -6.78 -9.76
CA LYS A 38 6.26 -6.26 -10.49
C LYS A 38 5.89 -5.06 -11.35
N THR A 39 4.77 -5.11 -12.07
CA THR A 39 4.29 -3.97 -12.87
C THR A 39 3.88 -2.79 -11.99
N ALA A 40 3.33 -3.07 -10.80
CA ALA A 40 2.94 -2.08 -9.80
C ALA A 40 4.11 -1.21 -9.32
N ARG A 41 5.35 -1.71 -9.37
CA ARG A 41 6.54 -0.89 -9.06
C ARG A 41 6.71 0.28 -10.02
N CYS A 42 6.29 0.13 -11.27
CA CYS A 42 6.37 1.17 -12.29
C CYS A 42 5.09 2.00 -12.37
N SER A 43 3.92 1.34 -12.28
CA SER A 43 2.61 2.02 -12.38
C SER A 43 2.11 2.61 -11.06
N LYS A 44 2.77 2.30 -9.94
CA LYS A 44 2.35 2.61 -8.55
C LYS A 44 0.98 2.05 -8.14
N ASP A 45 0.41 1.17 -8.94
CA ASP A 45 -0.91 0.58 -8.70
C ASP A 45 -0.80 -0.85 -8.17
N TYR A 46 -0.91 -1.01 -6.84
CA TYR A 46 -0.79 -2.30 -6.16
C TYR A 46 -2.15 -3.00 -5.95
N GLU A 47 -3.28 -2.29 -6.10
CA GLU A 47 -4.64 -2.79 -5.96
C GLU A 47 -4.89 -4.09 -6.75
N PRO A 48 -4.57 -4.17 -8.06
CA PRO A 48 -4.80 -5.39 -8.83
C PRO A 48 -3.99 -6.58 -8.32
N ALA A 49 -2.80 -6.34 -7.78
CA ALA A 49 -1.95 -7.38 -7.23
C ALA A 49 -2.54 -7.92 -5.92
N ILE A 50 -2.93 -7.02 -5.01
CA ILE A 50 -3.56 -7.34 -3.71
C ILE A 50 -4.85 -8.14 -3.93
N GLU A 51 -5.75 -7.67 -4.81
CA GLU A 51 -7.01 -8.34 -5.11
C GLU A 51 -6.77 -9.76 -5.67
N THR A 52 -5.75 -9.90 -6.53
CA THR A 52 -5.39 -11.21 -7.11
C THR A 52 -4.82 -12.17 -6.05
N PHE A 53 -4.02 -11.68 -5.12
CA PHE A 53 -3.51 -12.50 -4.01
C PHE A 53 -4.61 -12.90 -3.03
N GLN A 54 -5.54 -12.00 -2.71
CA GLN A 54 -6.72 -12.31 -1.90
C GLN A 54 -7.58 -13.39 -2.57
N LYS A 55 -7.85 -13.27 -3.87
CA LYS A 55 -8.52 -14.31 -4.66
C LYS A 55 -7.78 -15.65 -4.61
N ALA A 56 -6.45 -15.64 -4.71
CA ALA A 56 -5.65 -16.86 -4.60
C ALA A 56 -5.78 -17.53 -3.21
N LEU A 57 -5.84 -16.73 -2.14
CA LEU A 57 -6.00 -17.23 -0.76
C LEU A 57 -7.42 -17.77 -0.50
N THR A 58 -8.44 -17.21 -1.14
CA THR A 58 -9.82 -17.73 -1.08
C THR A 58 -9.92 -19.10 -1.74
N GLU A 59 -9.22 -19.32 -2.85
CA GLU A 59 -9.21 -20.62 -3.56
C GLU A 59 -8.35 -21.66 -2.82
N HIS A 60 -7.16 -21.28 -2.32
CA HIS A 60 -6.33 -22.13 -1.46
C HIS A 60 -5.38 -21.31 -0.59
N ARG A 61 -5.66 -21.26 0.71
CA ARG A 61 -4.79 -20.57 1.68
C ARG A 61 -3.41 -21.23 1.73
N ASN A 62 -2.37 -20.46 1.48
CA ASN A 62 -0.99 -20.92 1.60
C ASN A 62 -0.10 -19.79 2.14
N PRO A 63 0.95 -20.12 2.92
CA PRO A 63 1.79 -19.13 3.58
C PRO A 63 2.60 -18.28 2.60
N ASP A 64 3.01 -18.85 1.46
CA ASP A 64 3.79 -18.15 0.43
C ASP A 64 3.00 -17.00 -0.22
N THR A 65 1.71 -17.21 -0.50
CA THR A 65 0.81 -16.21 -1.08
C THR A 65 0.44 -15.15 -0.04
N LEU A 66 0.27 -15.55 1.22
CA LEU A 66 0.04 -14.60 2.31
C LEU A 66 1.24 -13.67 2.50
N LYS A 67 2.46 -14.19 2.44
CA LYS A 67 3.67 -13.37 2.50
C LYS A 67 3.71 -12.35 1.37
N LYS A 68 3.40 -12.78 0.14
CA LYS A 68 3.35 -11.90 -1.04
C LYS A 68 2.24 -10.84 -0.96
N LEU A 69 1.08 -11.18 -0.39
CA LEU A 69 0.01 -10.23 -0.10
C LEU A 69 0.51 -9.13 0.86
N ASN A 70 1.10 -9.53 1.98
CA ASN A 70 1.60 -8.59 2.98
C ASN A 70 2.71 -7.69 2.41
N GLU A 71 3.59 -8.23 1.57
CA GLU A 71 4.61 -7.45 0.86
C GLU A 71 3.98 -6.40 -0.09
N ALA A 72 2.93 -6.76 -0.82
CA ALA A 72 2.23 -5.86 -1.71
C ALA A 72 1.46 -4.75 -0.95
N GLU A 73 0.78 -5.11 0.14
CA GLU A 73 0.10 -4.13 1.01
C GLU A 73 1.09 -3.18 1.68
N LYS A 74 2.23 -3.69 2.13
CA LYS A 74 3.30 -2.85 2.68
C LYS A 74 3.85 -1.90 1.62
N ALA A 75 4.17 -2.40 0.42
CA ALA A 75 4.68 -1.56 -0.66
C ALA A 75 3.69 -0.46 -1.07
N LYS A 76 2.39 -0.77 -1.05
CA LYS A 76 1.33 0.23 -1.26
C LYS A 76 1.35 1.30 -0.17
N LYS A 77 1.39 0.90 1.10
CA LYS A 77 1.44 1.83 2.23
C LYS A 77 2.69 2.70 2.19
N ASP A 78 3.84 2.13 1.86
CA ASP A 78 5.10 2.88 1.74
C ASP A 78 5.02 3.92 0.60
N LEU A 79 4.32 3.61 -0.51
CA LEU A 79 4.05 4.57 -1.57
C LEU A 79 3.06 5.66 -1.16
N GLU A 80 1.97 5.32 -0.48
CA GLU A 80 1.02 6.29 0.06
C GLU A 80 1.73 7.25 1.03
N GLN A 81 2.65 6.76 1.85
CA GLN A 81 3.49 7.59 2.73
C GLN A 81 4.46 8.48 1.97
N GLN A 82 5.05 7.98 0.87
CA GLN A 82 5.93 8.79 0.02
C GLN A 82 5.17 9.88 -0.75
N GLU A 83 3.94 9.62 -1.16
CA GLU A 83 3.10 10.61 -1.85
C GLU A 83 2.52 11.63 -0.87
N TYR A 84 2.29 11.22 0.38
CA TYR A 84 1.90 12.12 1.45
C TYR A 84 3.06 12.97 1.99
N PHE A 85 4.30 12.67 1.57
CA PHE A 85 5.48 13.43 1.97
C PHE A 85 5.56 14.75 1.19
N ASP A 86 5.25 15.86 1.87
CA ASP A 86 5.43 17.22 1.36
C ASP A 86 6.06 18.10 2.44
N PRO A 87 7.38 18.35 2.37
CA PRO A 87 8.10 19.17 3.35
C PRO A 87 7.60 20.61 3.42
N LYS A 88 7.11 21.18 2.31
CA LYS A 88 6.65 22.58 2.30
C LYS A 88 5.32 22.70 3.03
N LEU A 89 4.40 21.79 2.75
CA LEU A 89 3.10 21.75 3.42
C LEU A 89 3.25 21.33 4.89
N ALA A 90 4.22 20.46 5.21
CA ALA A 90 4.55 20.12 6.60
C ALA A 90 4.99 21.36 7.40
N GLU A 91 5.82 22.22 6.82
CA GLU A 91 6.29 23.45 7.44
C GLU A 91 5.16 24.47 7.64
N GLU A 92 4.29 24.65 6.64
CA GLU A 92 3.12 25.52 6.74
C GLU A 92 2.18 25.09 7.89
N GLU A 93 1.98 23.79 8.05
CA GLU A 93 1.13 23.24 9.12
C GLU A 93 1.80 23.35 10.49
N ARG A 94 3.13 23.26 10.54
CA ARG A 94 3.91 23.54 11.75
C ARG A 94 3.75 24.99 12.17
N GLU A 95 3.83 25.93 11.23
CA GLU A 95 3.63 27.36 11.49
C GLU A 95 2.22 27.66 11.98
N LYS A 96 1.18 27.06 11.37
CA LYS A 96 -0.20 27.13 11.89
C LYS A 96 -0.30 26.57 13.31
N GLY A 97 0.33 25.43 13.57
CA GLY A 97 0.42 24.85 14.92
C GLY A 97 1.03 25.84 15.93
N ASN A 98 2.12 26.51 15.55
CA ASN A 98 2.76 27.55 16.37
C ASN A 98 1.84 28.74 16.61
N GLU A 99 1.05 29.15 15.62
CA GLU A 99 0.09 30.24 15.74
C GLU A 99 -1.04 29.87 16.72
N TYR A 100 -1.63 28.68 16.60
CA TYR A 100 -2.64 28.17 17.54
C TYR A 100 -2.07 27.99 18.95
N PHE A 101 -0.82 27.56 19.07
CA PHE A 101 -0.13 27.45 20.35
C PHE A 101 0.03 28.83 21.02
N LYS A 102 0.43 29.86 20.26
CA LYS A 102 0.48 31.25 20.75
C LYS A 102 -0.89 31.78 21.16
N GLN A 103 -1.96 31.34 20.48
CA GLN A 103 -3.35 31.64 20.83
C GLN A 103 -3.89 30.80 22.01
N GLN A 104 -3.08 29.95 22.65
CA GLN A 104 -3.47 29.02 23.72
C GLN A 104 -4.54 27.99 23.32
N LYS A 105 -4.71 27.77 22.01
CA LYS A 105 -5.61 26.77 21.42
C LYS A 105 -4.86 25.46 21.22
N TYR A 106 -4.56 24.80 22.33
CA TYR A 106 -3.73 23.60 22.35
C TYR A 106 -4.31 22.40 21.56
N PRO A 107 -5.63 22.11 21.60
CA PRO A 107 -6.20 21.01 20.81
C PRO A 107 -6.01 21.20 19.31
N GLU A 108 -6.16 22.43 18.82
CA GLU A 108 -5.97 22.82 17.43
C GLU A 108 -4.48 22.77 17.06
N ALA A 109 -3.61 23.29 17.92
CA ALA A 109 -2.17 23.23 17.72
C ALA A 109 -1.67 21.78 17.57
N VAL A 110 -2.13 20.88 18.44
CA VAL A 110 -1.76 19.45 18.39
C VAL A 110 -2.21 18.81 17.08
N LYS A 111 -3.39 19.16 16.55
CA LYS A 111 -3.84 18.65 15.25
C LYS A 111 -2.90 19.09 14.13
N HIS A 112 -2.58 20.37 14.05
CA HIS A 112 -1.69 20.93 13.03
C HIS A 112 -0.27 20.37 13.14
N TYR A 113 0.28 20.24 14.36
CA TYR A 113 1.55 19.56 14.57
C TYR A 113 1.50 18.09 14.16
N THR A 114 0.44 17.36 14.50
CA THR A 114 0.31 15.94 14.11
C THR A 114 0.30 15.79 12.58
N GLU A 115 -0.40 16.66 11.87
CA GLU A 115 -0.43 16.66 10.40
C GLU A 115 0.92 17.06 9.79
N SER A 116 1.62 18.04 10.37
CA SER A 116 3.00 18.38 9.98
C SER A 116 3.92 17.16 10.09
N LEU A 117 3.87 16.46 11.23
CA LEU A 117 4.69 15.26 11.47
C LEU A 117 4.33 14.08 10.56
N ARG A 118 3.06 13.96 10.14
CA ARG A 118 2.65 12.94 9.17
C ARG A 118 3.21 13.24 7.78
N ARG A 119 3.28 14.52 7.39
CA ARG A 119 3.77 14.99 6.09
C ARG A 119 5.28 15.02 5.99
N ASP A 120 5.99 15.34 7.08
CA ASP A 120 7.44 15.16 7.16
C ASP A 120 7.85 14.39 8.42
N PRO A 121 7.78 13.04 8.37
CA PRO A 121 8.25 12.20 9.46
C PRO A 121 9.79 12.25 9.64
N ARG A 122 10.54 12.74 8.64
CA ARG A 122 12.01 12.76 8.65
C ARG A 122 12.55 13.99 9.37
N HIS A 123 11.80 15.09 9.38
CA HIS A 123 12.13 16.33 10.09
C HIS A 123 12.50 16.08 11.56
N ILE A 124 11.71 15.25 12.26
CA ILE A 124 11.98 14.90 13.67
C ILE A 124 13.34 14.20 13.82
N VAL A 125 13.64 13.25 12.93
CA VAL A 125 14.88 12.46 13.01
C VAL A 125 16.09 13.35 12.79
N THR A 126 16.00 14.32 11.88
CA THR A 126 17.06 15.29 11.62
C THR A 126 17.28 16.26 12.79
N GLU A 127 16.21 16.77 13.42
CA GLU A 127 16.33 17.64 14.60
C GLU A 127 16.91 16.90 15.81
N LEU A 128 16.49 15.65 16.05
CA LEU A 128 17.05 14.83 17.13
C LEU A 128 18.55 14.54 16.92
N HIS A 129 18.98 14.27 15.69
CA HIS A 129 20.40 14.11 15.38
C HIS A 129 21.20 15.41 15.51
N ALA A 130 20.60 16.57 15.20
CA ALA A 130 21.25 17.87 15.33
C ALA A 130 21.35 18.35 16.79
N THR A 131 20.44 17.91 17.66
CA THR A 131 20.44 18.28 19.09
C THR A 131 21.29 17.34 19.97
N LEU A 132 21.67 16.16 19.46
CA LEU A 132 22.50 15.18 20.15
C LEU A 132 23.99 15.23 19.79
N ASN A 133 24.42 16.19 18.97
CA ASN A 133 25.83 16.48 18.64
C ASN A 133 26.23 17.88 19.12
#